data_AF-A0A2D2DUJ3-F1
#
_entry.id   AF-A0A2D2DUJ3-F1
#
_cell.length_a   1.000
_cell.length_b   1.000
_cell.length_c   1.000
_cell.angle_alpha   90.00
_cell.angle_beta   90.00
_cell.angle_gamma   90.00
#
_symmetry.space_group_name_H-M   'P 1'
#
loop_
_entity.id
_entity.type
_entity.pdbx_description
1 polymer ?
#
loop_
_entity_poly.entity_id
_entity_poly.type
_entity_poly.pdbx_seq_one_letter_code
_entity_poly.pdbx_strand_id
1 'polypeptide(L)' 'MPISREHLAGLFDHLDAALGREPCQHTLRLTRLFLTSHSLPEATVVPWLGQYGGYCDCEVLANVEDRWGE' A
#
# COMPACT_ATOMS: atom_id res chain seq x y z
N MET A 1 -2.17 2.30 -12.85
CA MET A 1 -2.02 1.28 -11.81
C MET A 1 -1.08 0.19 -12.30
N PRO A 2 0.03 -0.10 -11.59
CA PRO A 2 1.06 -1.05 -12.01
C PRO A 2 0.84 -2.50 -11.55
N ILE A 3 -0.20 -2.75 -10.75
CA ILE A 3 -0.61 -4.07 -10.24
C ILE A 3 -2.10 -4.32 -10.49
N SER A 4 -2.59 -5.55 -10.30
CA SER A 4 -4.02 -5.86 -10.43
C SER A 4 -4.84 -5.24 -9.29
N ARG A 5 -6.16 -5.10 -9.49
CA ARG A 5 -7.08 -4.67 -8.41
C ARG A 5 -7.06 -5.63 -7.23
N GLU A 6 -6.96 -6.94 -7.48
CA GLU A 6 -6.86 -7.95 -6.43
C GLU A 6 -5.62 -7.75 -5.55
N HIS A 7 -4.44 -7.50 -6.15
CA HIS A 7 -3.23 -7.20 -5.39
C HIS A 7 -3.31 -5.87 -4.66
N LEU A 8 -4.01 -4.88 -5.21
CA LEU A 8 -4.20 -3.58 -4.57
C LEU A 8 -5.13 -3.69 -3.36
N ALA A 9 -6.27 -4.39 -3.50
CA ALA A 9 -7.17 -4.69 -2.38
C ALA A 9 -6.45 -5.49 -1.29
N GLY A 10 -5.68 -6.53 -1.67
CA GLY A 10 -4.90 -7.30 -0.71
C GLY A 10 -3.82 -6.47 0.00
N LEU A 11 -3.26 -5.45 -0.66
CA LEU A 11 -2.37 -4.50 0.00
C LEU A 11 -3.12 -3.70 1.07
N PHE A 12 -4.31 -3.19 0.76
CA PHE A 12 -5.13 -2.44 1.74
C PHE A 12 -5.49 -3.32 2.94
N ASP A 13 -6.01 -4.53 2.70
CA ASP A 13 -6.31 -5.50 3.77
C ASP A 13 -5.08 -5.80 4.66
N HIS A 14 -3.91 -5.95 4.05
CA HIS A 14 -2.65 -6.18 4.78
C HIS A 14 -2.28 -4.99 5.68
N LEU A 15 -2.40 -3.77 5.16
CA LEU A 15 -2.08 -2.55 5.88
C LEU A 15 -3.07 -2.29 7.01
N ASP A 16 -4.37 -2.46 6.78
CA ASP A 16 -5.41 -2.30 7.79
C ASP A 16 -5.20 -3.26 8.97
N ALA A 17 -4.95 -4.54 8.66
CA ALA A 17 -4.72 -5.56 9.69
C ALA A 17 -3.45 -5.29 10.53
N ALA A 18 -2.39 -4.76 9.90
CA ALA A 18 -1.14 -4.45 10.58
C ALA A 18 -1.22 -3.15 11.40
N LEU A 19 -1.79 -2.09 10.84
CA LEU A 19 -1.91 -0.77 11.48
C LEU A 19 -2.97 -0.75 12.59
N GLY A 20 -3.91 -1.70 12.60
CA GLY A 20 -4.79 -1.95 13.73
C GLY A 20 -4.08 -2.52 14.98
N ARG A 21 -2.83 -3.01 14.83
CA ARG A 21 -2.03 -3.62 15.92
C ARG A 21 -0.85 -2.76 16.34
N GLU A 22 -0.27 -2.02 15.40
CA GLU A 22 0.94 -1.23 15.61
C GLU A 22 0.78 0.15 14.95
N PRO A 23 1.31 1.23 15.57
CA PRO A 23 1.24 2.56 14.97
C PRO A 23 2.04 2.63 13.66
N CYS A 24 1.60 3.48 12.73
CA CYS A 24 2.35 3.77 11.51
C CYS A 24 3.71 4.38 11.85
N GLN A 25 4.77 3.84 11.25
CA GLN A 25 6.15 4.34 11.44
C GLN A 25 6.53 5.43 10.41
N HIS A 26 5.56 6.02 9.71
CA HIS A 26 5.77 7.01 8.65
C HIS A 26 6.77 6.56 7.57
N THR A 27 6.76 5.25 7.26
CA THR A 27 7.52 4.63 6.19
C THR A 27 6.61 3.74 5.36
N LEU A 28 7.11 3.21 4.22
CA LEU A 28 6.42 2.20 3.40
C LEU A 28 6.89 0.78 3.75
N ARG A 29 7.22 0.51 5.01
CA ARG A 29 7.85 -0.75 5.42
C ARG A 29 6.92 -1.93 5.17
N LEU A 30 5.65 -1.82 5.56
CA LEU A 30 4.66 -2.88 5.39
C LEU A 30 4.26 -3.01 3.93
N THR A 31 4.10 -1.89 3.22
CA THR A 31 3.84 -1.87 1.78
C THR A 31 4.92 -2.63 1.01
N ARG A 32 6.21 -2.31 1.23
CA ARG A 32 7.33 -2.98 0.54
C ARG A 32 7.41 -4.46 0.91
N LEU A 33 7.11 -4.82 2.15
CA LEU A 33 7.05 -6.21 2.59
C LEU A 33 5.97 -6.99 1.81
N PHE A 34 4.76 -6.43 1.69
CA PHE A 34 3.67 -7.02 0.91
C PHE A 34 4.04 -7.19 -0.57
N LEU A 35 4.63 -6.17 -1.18
CA LEU A 35 5.05 -6.23 -2.59
C LEU A 35 6.11 -7.30 -2.80
N THR A 36 7.09 -7.40 -1.90
CA THR A 36 8.14 -8.42 -1.96
C THR A 36 7.57 -9.83 -1.81
N SER A 37 6.66 -10.05 -0.85
CA SER A 37 6.08 -11.38 -0.60
C SER A 37 5.20 -11.88 -1.75
N HIS A 38 4.62 -10.97 -2.53
CA HIS A 38 3.80 -11.27 -3.71
C HIS A 38 4.58 -11.13 -5.03
N SER A 39 5.90 -10.92 -5.00
CA SER A 39 6.75 -10.72 -6.19
C SER A 39 6.26 -9.58 -7.11
N LEU A 40 5.74 -8.49 -6.51
CA LEU A 40 5.21 -7.33 -7.22
C LEU A 40 6.30 -6.26 -7.45
N PRO A 41 6.20 -5.47 -8.54
CA PRO A 41 7.26 -4.55 -8.95
C PRO A 41 7.30 -3.27 -8.10
N GLU A 42 8.05 -3.28 -6.99
CA GLU A 42 8.19 -2.12 -6.09
C GLU A 42 8.59 -0.83 -6.82
N ALA A 43 9.51 -0.93 -7.78
CA ALA A 43 10.04 0.20 -8.54
C ALA A 43 8.97 0.97 -9.34
N THR A 44 7.84 0.34 -9.66
CA THR A 44 6.71 1.00 -10.34
C THR A 44 5.53 1.25 -9.41
N VAL A 45 5.30 0.37 -8.43
CA VAL A 45 4.21 0.51 -7.45
C VAL A 45 4.44 1.70 -6.52
N VAL A 46 5.61 1.82 -5.89
CA VAL A 46 5.86 2.88 -4.90
C VAL A 46 5.71 4.29 -5.49
N PRO A 47 6.31 4.60 -6.66
CA PRO A 47 6.07 5.90 -7.29
C PRO A 47 4.60 6.12 -7.67
N TRP A 48 3.88 5.08 -8.08
CA TRP A 48 2.46 5.20 -8.40
C TRP A 48 1.60 5.48 -7.16
N LEU A 49 1.88 4.86 -6.01
CA LEU A 49 1.22 5.19 -4.74
C LEU A 49 1.46 6.66 -4.36
N GLY A 50 2.68 7.16 -4.55
CA GLY A 50 3.04 8.56 -4.31
C GLY A 50 2.26 9.56 -5.17
N GLN A 51 1.85 9.19 -6.40
CA GLN A 51 1.00 10.05 -7.24
C GLN A 51 -0.36 10.36 -6.60
N TYR A 52 -0.82 9.53 -5.67
CA TYR A 52 -2.06 9.71 -4.91
C TYR A 52 -1.78 10.08 -3.44
N GLY A 53 -0.55 10.46 -3.10
CA GLY A 53 -0.20 10.87 -1.75
C GLY A 53 0.10 9.73 -0.78
N GLY A 54 0.32 8.50 -1.25
CA GLY A 54 0.71 7.37 -0.41
C GLY A 54 2.22 7.30 -0.18
N TYR A 55 2.77 8.11 0.73
CA TYR A 55 4.21 8.14 1.04
C TYR A 55 4.61 7.36 2.29
N CYS A 56 3.64 6.95 3.10
CA CYS A 56 3.79 5.96 4.17
C CYS A 56 2.58 5.01 4.24
N ASP A 57 2.71 3.93 5.01
CA ASP A 57 1.73 2.84 5.09
C ASP A 57 0.31 3.35 5.43
N CYS A 58 0.15 4.31 6.34
CA CYS A 58 -1.18 4.85 6.67
C CYS A 58 -1.74 5.82 5.62
N GLU A 59 -0.87 6.50 4.85
CA GLU A 59 -1.30 7.36 3.74
C GLU A 59 -1.72 6.54 2.53
N VAL A 60 -1.17 5.32 2.36
CA VAL A 60 -1.64 4.39 1.34
C VAL A 60 -3.13 4.07 1.56
N LEU A 61 -3.53 3.74 2.79
CA LEU A 61 -4.94 3.58 3.15
C LEU A 61 -5.70 4.90 3.00
N ALA A 62 -5.26 5.96 3.68
CA ALA A 62 -6.03 7.20 3.75
C ALA A 62 -6.24 7.89 2.40
N ASN A 63 -5.28 7.79 1.47
CA ASN A 63 -5.30 8.56 0.22
C ASN A 63 -5.46 7.69 -1.03
N VAL A 64 -4.88 6.49 -1.05
CA VAL A 64 -4.92 5.62 -2.24
C VAL A 64 -6.19 4.77 -2.23
N GLU A 65 -6.56 4.21 -1.09
CA GLU A 65 -7.78 3.40 -0.97
C GLU A 65 -9.05 4.23 -1.22
N ASP A 66 -9.12 5.46 -0.72
CA ASP A 66 -10.21 6.41 -1.02
C ASP A 66 -10.45 6.60 -2.54
N ARG A 67 -9.40 6.40 -3.34
CA ARG A 67 -9.44 6.54 -4.81
C ARG A 67 -9.63 5.23 -5.55
N TRP A 68 -9.28 4.09 -4.96
CA TRP A 68 -9.09 2.81 -5.67
C TRP A 68 -9.67 1.57 -4.97
N GLY A 69 -10.30 1.70 -3.80
CA GLY A 69 -10.84 0.61 -2.98
C GLY A 69 -12.17 -0.01 -3.42
N GLU A 70 -12.59 0.20 -4.68
CA GLU A 70 -13.83 -0.36 -5.25
C GLU A 70 -13.60 -1.56 -6.18
#